data_AF-A0A661WM90-F1
#
_entry.id   AF-A0A661WM90-F1
#
_cell.length_a   1.000
_cell.length_b   1.000
_cell.length_c   1.000
_cell.angle_alpha   90.00
_cell.angle_beta   90.00
_cell.angle_gamma   90.00
#
_symmetry.space_group_name_H-M   'P 1'
#
loop_
_entity.id
_entity.type
_entity.pdbx_description
1 polymer ?
#
loop_
_entity_poly.entity_id
_entity_poly.type
_entity_poly.pdbx_seq_one_letter_code
_entity_poly.pdbx_strand_id
1 'polypeptide(L)'
;MLILLLAGILTLIYGALIAFIALKKMRKQILSPNQAATIGFTGLIIMFSALFIPFRIPSAFYALLIGLVAMHLLTLKNEKFTSKEHTMRLVTSVIILVMAFVGIFIA
;
A
#
# COMPACT_ATOMS: atom_id res chain seq x y z
N MET A 1 9.87 17.70 7.78
CA MET A 1 8.68 18.03 6.95
C MET A 1 8.74 17.41 5.55
N LEU A 2 9.77 17.69 4.73
CA LEU A 2 9.85 17.19 3.34
C LEU A 2 9.73 15.65 3.22
N ILE A 3 10.41 14.89 4.11
CA ILE A 3 10.36 13.42 4.13
C ILE A 3 8.93 12.90 4.31
N LEU A 4 8.15 13.50 5.20
CA LEU A 4 6.75 13.11 5.45
C LEU A 4 5.84 13.43 4.28
N LEU A 5 6.07 14.56 3.61
CA LEU A 5 5.35 14.95 2.40
C LEU A 5 5.61 13.96 1.27
N LEU A 6 6.88 13.60 1.04
CA LEU A 6 7.27 12.59 0.06
C LEU A 6 6.71 11.21 0.43
N ALA A 7 6.78 10.81 1.70
CA ALA A 7 6.20 9.57 2.18
C ALA A 7 4.69 9.54 1.94
N GLY A 8 3.97 10.63 2.24
CA GLY A 8 2.55 10.77 1.95
C GLY A 8 2.24 10.64 0.46
N ILE A 9 2.93 11.38 -0.41
CA ILE A 9 2.71 11.31 -1.87
C ILE A 9 2.98 9.91 -2.41
N LEU A 10 4.10 9.28 -2.03
CA LEU A 10 4.43 7.91 -2.44
C LEU A 10 3.38 6.91 -1.96
N THR A 11 2.92 7.05 -0.71
CA THR A 11 1.86 6.21 -0.14
C THR A 11 0.55 6.38 -0.91
N LEU A 12 0.18 7.62 -1.24
CA LEU A 12 -1.04 7.93 -1.99
C LEU A 12 -1.01 7.28 -3.38
N ILE A 13 0.07 7.51 -4.12
CA ILE A 13 0.26 6.93 -5.46
C ILE A 13 0.26 5.40 -5.39
N TYR A 14 0.98 4.83 -4.43
CA TYR A 14 1.09 3.39 -4.28
C TYR A 14 -0.25 2.73 -3.93
N GLY A 15 -1.00 3.30 -2.99
CA GLY A 15 -2.35 2.84 -2.64
C GLY A 15 -3.31 2.91 -3.82
N ALA A 16 -3.28 4.00 -4.59
CA ALA A 16 -4.07 4.14 -5.82
C ALA A 16 -3.70 3.06 -6.84
N LEU A 17 -2.40 2.83 -7.09
CA LEU A 17 -1.93 1.79 -8.02
C LEU A 17 -2.42 0.39 -7.61
N ILE A 18 -2.39 0.06 -6.31
CA ILE A 18 -2.91 -1.23 -5.81
C ILE A 18 -4.40 -1.37 -6.14
N ALA A 19 -5.20 -0.34 -5.85
CA ALA A 19 -6.64 -0.35 -6.11
C ALA A 19 -6.95 -0.48 -7.61
N PHE A 20 -6.26 0.30 -8.46
CA PHE A 20 -6.44 0.23 -9.91
C PHE A 20 -5.98 -1.11 -10.50
N ILE A 21 -4.87 -1.69 -10.02
CA ILE A 21 -4.39 -3.00 -10.46
C ILE A 21 -5.40 -4.09 -10.08
N ALA A 22 -5.98 -4.04 -8.89
CA ALA A 22 -7.01 -4.98 -8.47
C ALA A 22 -8.23 -4.92 -9.40
N LEU A 23 -8.72 -3.72 -9.70
CA LEU A 23 -9.83 -3.51 -10.63
C LEU A 23 -9.49 -3.99 -12.06
N LYS A 24 -8.30 -3.70 -12.54
CA LYS A 24 -7.84 -4.14 -13.87
C LYS A 24 -7.73 -5.66 -13.95
N LYS A 25 -7.20 -6.33 -12.92
CA LYS A 25 -7.10 -7.79 -12.85
C LYS A 25 -8.48 -8.44 -12.72
N MET A 26 -9.45 -7.80 -12.06
CA MET A 26 -10.86 -8.24 -12.04
C MET A 26 -11.49 -8.19 -13.43
N ARG A 27 -11.34 -7.07 -14.17
CA ARG A 27 -11.89 -6.92 -15.53
C ARG A 27 -11.32 -7.94 -16.51
N LYS A 28 -10.07 -8.38 -16.30
CA LYS A 28 -9.42 -9.44 -17.08
C LYS A 28 -9.74 -10.86 -16.59
N GLN A 29 -10.65 -11.01 -15.63
CA GLN A 29 -11.02 -12.30 -15.01
C GLN A 29 -9.83 -13.07 -14.39
N ILE A 30 -8.76 -12.35 -14.04
CA ILE A 30 -7.59 -12.91 -13.36
C ILE A 30 -7.91 -13.11 -11.88
N LEU A 31 -8.55 -12.12 -11.25
CA LEU A 31 -9.00 -12.16 -9.86
C LEU A 31 -10.52 -12.31 -9.79
N SER A 32 -11.01 -13.06 -8.79
CA SER A 32 -12.45 -13.06 -8.49
C SER A 32 -12.89 -11.70 -7.94
N PRO A 33 -14.18 -11.32 -8.05
CA PRO A 33 -14.67 -10.04 -7.54
C PRO A 33 -14.33 -9.81 -6.07
N ASN A 34 -14.47 -10.84 -5.22
CA ASN A 34 -14.16 -10.75 -3.79
C ASN A 34 -12.67 -10.53 -3.52
N GLN A 35 -11.79 -11.19 -4.28
CA GLN A 35 -10.34 -11.00 -4.17
C GLN A 35 -9.93 -9.60 -4.64
N ALA A 36 -10.50 -9.13 -5.74
CA ALA A 36 -10.24 -7.79 -6.25
C ALA A 36 -10.76 -6.72 -5.29
N ALA A 37 -11.94 -6.90 -4.70
CA ALA A 37 -12.50 -5.99 -3.72
C ALA A 37 -11.64 -5.89 -2.46
N THR A 38 -11.19 -7.03 -1.91
CA THR A 38 -10.32 -7.05 -0.72
C THR A 38 -8.95 -6.42 -0.98
N ILE A 39 -8.30 -6.75 -2.10
CA ILE A 39 -7.04 -6.10 -2.49
C ILE A 39 -7.26 -4.60 -2.75
N GLY A 40 -8.35 -4.23 -3.43
CA GLY A 40 -8.71 -2.84 -3.68
C GLY A 40 -8.92 -2.05 -2.38
N PHE A 41 -9.60 -2.66 -1.41
CA PHE A 41 -9.80 -2.10 -0.09
C PHE A 41 -8.48 -1.87 0.66
N THR A 42 -7.52 -2.79 0.58
CA THR A 42 -6.18 -2.55 1.16
C THR A 42 -5.47 -1.36 0.49
N GLY A 43 -5.63 -1.20 -0.83
CA GLY A 43 -5.12 -0.02 -1.55
C GLY A 43 -5.75 1.29 -1.05
N LEU A 44 -7.06 1.28 -0.77
CA LEU A 44 -7.76 2.43 -0.18
C LEU A 44 -7.29 2.75 1.24
N ILE A 45 -7.05 1.75 2.10
CA ILE A 45 -6.50 1.97 3.44
C ILE A 45 -5.12 2.64 3.34
N ILE A 46 -4.23 2.12 2.49
CA ILE A 46 -2.91 2.69 2.26
C ILE A 46 -3.05 4.14 1.80
N MET A 47 -3.90 4.39 0.80
CA MET A 47 -4.15 5.73 0.26
C MET A 47 -4.71 6.69 1.32
N PHE A 48 -5.64 6.24 2.16
CA PHE A 48 -6.21 7.06 3.23
C PHE A 48 -5.19 7.39 4.32
N SER A 49 -4.30 6.44 4.63
CA SER A 49 -3.19 6.64 5.57
C SER A 49 -2.29 7.80 5.12
N ALA A 50 -2.09 7.96 3.81
CA ALA A 50 -1.27 9.02 3.22
C ALA A 50 -1.69 10.43 3.63
N LEU A 51 -2.99 10.66 3.87
CA LEU A 51 -3.54 11.97 4.24
C LEU A 51 -3.04 12.42 5.62
N PHE A 52 -2.70 11.47 6.50
CA PHE A 52 -2.36 11.75 7.89
C PHE A 52 -0.85 11.66 8.19
N ILE A 53 -0.06 11.05 7.29
CA ILE A 53 1.41 10.95 7.41
C ILE A 53 2.07 12.34 7.51
N PRO A 54 1.77 13.35 6.66
CA PRO A 54 2.35 14.68 6.75
C PRO A 54 2.19 15.37 8.11
N PHE A 55 1.15 15.00 8.86
CA PHE A 55 0.79 15.59 10.15
C PHE A 55 1.40 14.86 11.36
N ARG A 56 2.34 13.92 11.13
CA ARG A 56 3.02 13.16 12.19
C ARG A 56 2.09 12.36 13.10
N ILE A 57 0.95 11.90 12.59
CA ILE A 57 -0.02 11.14 13.39
C ILE A 57 0.44 9.67 13.48
N PRO A 58 0.81 9.14 14.66
CA PRO A 58 1.34 7.77 14.77
C PRO A 58 0.34 6.68 14.36
N SER A 59 -0.95 6.89 14.60
CA SER A 59 -1.99 5.95 14.17
C SER A 59 -2.04 5.77 12.64
N ALA A 60 -1.64 6.78 11.88
CA ALA A 60 -1.53 6.69 10.42
C ALA A 60 -0.44 5.71 9.98
N PHE A 61 0.68 5.65 10.71
CA PHE A 61 1.74 4.69 10.46
C PHE A 61 1.26 3.25 10.68
N TYR A 62 0.54 3.00 11.77
CA TYR A 62 0.00 1.67 12.04
C TYR A 62 -1.08 1.26 11.04
N ALA A 63 -1.94 2.18 10.61
CA ALA A 63 -2.91 1.95 9.54
C ALA A 63 -2.22 1.59 8.21
N LEU A 64 -1.16 2.33 7.86
CA LEU A 64 -0.32 2.05 6.70
C LEU A 64 0.32 0.65 6.80
N LEU A 65 0.92 0.32 7.95
CA LEU A 65 1.55 -0.97 8.18
C LEU A 65 0.55 -2.13 8.02
N ILE A 66 -0.61 -2.04 8.65
CA ILE A 66 -1.67 -3.05 8.54
C ILE A 66 -2.14 -3.18 7.08
N GLY A 67 -2.33 -2.05 6.39
CA GLY A 67 -2.72 -2.04 4.98
C GLY A 67 -1.71 -2.73 4.07
N LEU A 68 -0.41 -2.46 4.26
CA LEU A 68 0.67 -3.08 3.49
C LEU A 68 0.80 -4.58 3.78
N VAL A 69 0.74 -4.98 5.06
CA VAL A 69 0.78 -6.40 5.46
C VAL A 69 -0.42 -7.15 4.88
N ALA A 70 -1.63 -6.61 5.02
CA ALA A 70 -2.84 -7.21 4.47
C ALA A 70 -2.75 -7.38 2.94
N MET A 71 -2.26 -6.35 2.24
CA MET A 71 -2.05 -6.41 0.78
C MET A 71 -1.08 -7.52 0.40
N HIS A 72 0.04 -7.68 1.13
CA HIS A 72 1.00 -8.76 0.88
C HIS A 72 0.41 -10.14 1.15
N LEU A 73 -0.30 -10.34 2.25
CA LEU A 73 -0.95 -11.62 2.54
C LEU A 73 -1.99 -12.01 1.48
N LEU A 74 -2.80 -11.04 1.03
CA LEU A 74 -3.82 -11.28 0.00
C LEU A 74 -3.21 -11.55 -1.39
N THR A 75 -2.06 -10.96 -1.68
CA THR A 75 -1.38 -11.16 -2.97
C THR A 75 -0.57 -12.46 -2.98
N LEU A 76 0.07 -12.86 -1.88
CA LEU A 76 0.79 -14.13 -1.76
C LEU A 76 -0.12 -15.35 -1.96
N LYS A 77 -1.38 -15.27 -1.52
CA LYS A 77 -2.38 -16.34 -1.75
C LYS A 77 -2.80 -16.49 -3.22
N ASN A 78 -2.42 -15.56 -4.10
CA ASN A 78 -2.80 -15.57 -5.51
C ASN A 78 -1.59 -15.87 -6.39
N GLU A 79 -1.49 -17.10 -6.89
CA GLU A 79 -0.40 -17.57 -7.78
C GLU A 79 -0.30 -16.81 -9.11
N LYS A 80 -1.31 -16.00 -9.44
CA LYS A 80 -1.36 -15.19 -10.68
C LYS A 80 -0.56 -13.88 -10.60
N PHE A 81 0.25 -13.70 -9.56
CA PHE A 81 1.24 -12.63 -9.45
C PHE A 81 2.63 -13.20 -9.77
N THR A 82 3.40 -12.49 -10.58
CA THR A 82 4.76 -12.93 -10.92
C THR A 82 5.70 -12.65 -9.75
N SER A 83 6.78 -13.44 -9.61
CA SER A 83 7.82 -13.23 -8.60
C SER A 83 8.38 -11.79 -8.63
N LYS A 84 8.58 -11.24 -9.83
CA LYS A 84 9.02 -9.85 -10.02
C LYS A 84 8.01 -8.83 -9.46
N GLU A 85 6.71 -9.03 -9.67
CA GLU A 85 5.66 -8.16 -9.12
C GLU A 85 5.66 -8.19 -7.58
N HIS A 86 5.85 -9.35 -6.97
CA HIS A 86 5.94 -9.49 -5.51
C HIS A 86 7.15 -8.76 -4.93
N THR A 87 8.34 -9.01 -5.47
CA THR A 87 9.58 -8.39 -5.00
C THR A 87 9.52 -6.87 -5.13
N MET A 88 9.05 -6.35 -6.26
CA MET A 88 8.97 -4.91 -6.45
C MET A 88 7.98 -4.25 -5.49
N ARG A 89 6.83 -4.90 -5.21
CA ARG A 89 5.88 -4.41 -4.20
C ARG A 89 6.47 -4.40 -2.80
N LEU A 90 7.20 -5.46 -2.43
CA LEU A 90 7.84 -5.55 -1.11
C LEU A 90 8.85 -4.42 -0.94
N VAL A 91 9.73 -4.22 -1.92
CA VAL A 91 10.73 -3.14 -1.89
C VAL A 91 10.06 -1.77 -1.76
N THR A 92 9.03 -1.48 -2.56
CA THR A 92 8.29 -0.20 -2.45
C THR A 92 7.64 -0.05 -1.07
N SER A 93 7.05 -1.11 -0.53
CA SER A 93 6.40 -1.09 0.79
C SER A 93 7.40 -0.81 1.92
N VAL A 94 8.58 -1.43 1.86
CA VAL A 94 9.67 -1.19 2.83
C VAL A 94 10.17 0.24 2.75
N ILE A 95 10.39 0.78 1.55
CA ILE A 95 10.83 2.18 1.37
C ILE A 95 9.81 3.15 2.00
N ILE A 96 8.51 2.96 1.68
CA ILE A 96 7.44 3.80 2.23
C ILE A 96 7.39 3.70 3.76
N LEU A 97 7.49 2.49 4.32
CA LEU A 97 7.48 2.27 5.77
C LEU A 97 8.67 2.94 6.45
N VAL A 98 9.87 2.79 5.91
CA VAL A 98 11.07 3.42 6.50
C VAL A 98 10.96 4.94 6.45
N MET A 99 10.53 5.52 5.33
CA MET A 99 10.35 6.97 5.23
C MET A 99 9.28 7.49 6.20
N ALA A 100 8.14 6.82 6.28
CA ALA A 100 7.08 7.19 7.20
C ALA A 100 7.51 7.04 8.67
N PHE A 101 8.23 5.95 9.01
CA PHE A 101 8.73 5.72 10.36
C PHE A 101 9.73 6.80 10.78
N VAL A 102 10.76 7.04 9.97
CA VAL A 102 11.77 8.08 10.22
C VAL A 102 11.09 9.45 10.34
N GLY A 103 10.17 9.77 9.43
CA GLY A 103 9.50 11.06 9.43
C GLY A 103 8.55 11.28 10.61
N ILE A 104 7.91 10.24 11.14
CA ILE A 104 6.92 10.37 12.23
C ILE A 104 7.59 10.29 13.60
N PHE A 105 8.54 9.38 13.79
CA PHE A 105 9.08 9.04 15.11
C PHE A 105 10.46 9.61 15.40
N ILE A 106 11.23 10.01 14.38
CA ILE A 106 12.63 10.45 14.55
C ILE A 106 12.80 11.94 14.24
N ALA A 107 12.25 12.42 13.13
CA ALA A 107 12.40 13.79 12.62
C ALA A 107 11.23 14.68 13.04
#